data_AF-A0A815MGY8-F1
#
_entry.id   AF-A0A815MGY8-F1
#
_cell.length_a   1.000
_cell.length_b   1.000
_cell.length_c   1.000
_cell.angle_alpha   90.00
_cell.angle_beta   90.00
_cell.angle_gamma   90.00
#
_symmetry.space_group_name_H-M   'P 1'
#
loop_
_entity.id
_entity.type
_entity.pdbx_description
1 polymer ?
#
loop_
_entity_poly.entity_id
_entity_poly.type
_entity_poly.pdbx_seq_one_letter_code
_entity_poly.pdbx_strand_id
1 'polypeptide(L)'
;MLFNVQYFYSSTTRFIRSIGSTEDNLKSIFVENLQNDSLLFDILSSSTTTTTTTMRGIFDGDQPRVRRRLFEVFSDTGEVDNSAYLNLTHTICLNINNLSSQSNDPIVIIQPKRSEKYYSIPYDYTLWQTSYNLPRSVTPCEHSIMMKLLLLFDKLCRKYKIQYMMIDGTLLGSYRHHDIIPWDDDIDLLMSVKDKRRLNRAIHKHLIRSHKKTNDIYNIEYFRRWDPEKLFEYYKFYFLSSLKLSTNKWKWPFVDLIFYHENRTHLWHENNFQFTVQKLHIFPLTLRPLGHLWLPAPQSPLDYFESVKYLNVDQECFSQNWSHKYEQLKENSMVACDTLKHIYPFVERNCTKVSCQESLLLNGKVVHVAIIENVAEKESFA
;
A
#
# COMPACT_ATOMS: atom_id res chain seq x y z
N MET A 1 56.89 -12.91 19.70
CA MET A 1 57.95 -12.05 19.14
C MET A 1 58.68 -12.89 18.08
N LEU A 2 58.77 -12.56 16.81
CA LEU A 2 58.54 -11.32 16.06
C LEU A 2 58.42 -11.71 14.57
N PHE A 3 57.48 -11.04 13.89
CA PHE A 3 57.56 -10.55 12.51
C PHE A 3 57.52 -11.55 11.32
N ASN A 4 56.52 -11.45 10.42
CA ASN A 4 56.45 -10.57 9.21
C ASN A 4 57.36 -11.16 8.08
N VAL A 5 57.02 -11.31 6.79
CA VAL A 5 56.15 -10.58 5.83
C VAL A 5 55.98 -11.47 4.55
N GLN A 6 54.94 -11.16 3.76
CA GLN A 6 54.90 -11.11 2.26
C GLN A 6 54.57 -12.35 1.40
N TYR A 7 53.28 -12.43 1.06
CA TYR A 7 52.60 -12.58 -0.25
C TYR A 7 53.18 -13.34 -1.47
N PHE A 8 52.27 -14.19 -1.99
CA PHE A 8 51.99 -14.67 -3.37
C PHE A 8 52.95 -15.67 -4.04
N TYR A 9 52.48 -16.91 -4.28
CA TYR A 9 51.91 -17.37 -5.57
C TYR A 9 51.49 -18.86 -5.56
N SER A 10 50.46 -19.18 -6.36
CA SER A 10 50.28 -20.42 -7.17
C SER A 10 50.33 -21.78 -6.44
N SER A 11 49.18 -22.41 -6.15
CA SER A 11 48.34 -23.25 -7.02
C SER A 11 48.66 -24.75 -6.91
N THR A 12 47.61 -25.52 -6.58
CA THR A 12 47.39 -26.96 -6.87
C THR A 12 48.35 -27.93 -6.17
N THR A 13 47.95 -28.99 -5.47
CA THR A 13 46.80 -29.90 -5.61
C THR A 13 46.70 -30.77 -4.33
N ARG A 14 45.48 -31.17 -3.94
CA ARG A 14 45.01 -32.43 -3.29
C ARG A 14 46.01 -33.28 -2.47
N PHE A 15 45.69 -33.91 -1.33
CA PHE A 15 44.42 -34.39 -0.81
C PHE A 15 44.65 -34.92 0.63
N ILE A 16 43.63 -34.73 1.49
CA ILE A 16 43.05 -35.69 2.46
C ILE A 16 43.90 -36.27 3.59
N ARG A 17 43.49 -35.95 4.84
CA ARG A 17 42.86 -36.80 5.91
C ARG A 17 43.22 -36.16 7.27
N SER A 18 42.29 -35.48 7.94
CA SER A 18 41.23 -35.97 8.85
C SER A 18 41.69 -36.17 10.29
N ILE A 19 40.79 -35.81 11.21
CA ILE A 19 40.74 -36.14 12.66
C ILE A 19 41.60 -35.19 13.50
N GLY A 20 41.12 -34.55 14.57
CA GLY A 20 39.83 -34.57 15.27
C GLY A 20 39.94 -33.63 16.49
N SER A 21 38.78 -33.31 17.08
CA SER A 21 38.48 -32.97 18.50
C SER A 21 39.56 -32.27 19.35
N THR A 22 39.31 -31.19 20.09
CA THR A 22 38.29 -31.00 21.15
C THR A 22 38.30 -29.54 21.62
N GLU A 23 37.13 -29.07 22.06
CA GLU A 23 36.82 -28.23 23.23
C GLU A 23 37.83 -27.16 23.71
N ASP A 24 37.35 -25.91 23.75
CA ASP A 24 36.96 -25.21 25.00
C ASP A 24 37.35 -23.72 25.10
N ASN A 25 36.35 -22.97 25.62
CA ASN A 25 36.41 -21.67 26.30
C ASN A 25 36.50 -20.38 25.45
N LEU A 26 35.36 -19.69 25.33
CA LEU A 26 35.06 -18.55 26.22
C LEU A 26 33.55 -18.20 26.21
N LYS A 27 32.89 -18.57 27.32
CA LYS A 27 31.74 -17.91 27.97
C LYS A 27 32.09 -16.43 28.25
N SER A 28 31.21 -15.43 28.37
CA SER A 28 29.75 -15.31 28.52
C SER A 28 29.43 -13.81 28.75
N ILE A 29 28.12 -13.49 28.81
CA ILE A 29 27.45 -12.36 29.53
C ILE A 29 27.01 -11.21 28.60
N PHE A 30 25.73 -10.79 28.47
CA PHE A 30 24.52 -10.96 29.29
C PHE A 30 23.28 -11.18 28.40
N VAL A 31 22.38 -12.07 28.84
CA VAL A 31 21.00 -12.31 28.40
C VAL A 31 20.08 -11.81 29.51
N GLU A 32 18.98 -11.15 29.16
CA GLU A 32 17.69 -11.16 29.88
C GLU A 32 16.65 -10.52 28.96
N ASN A 33 15.38 -10.94 28.85
CA ASN A 33 14.68 -12.21 29.07
C ASN A 33 13.26 -11.87 28.61
N LEU A 34 12.69 -12.56 27.62
CA LEU A 34 11.23 -12.77 27.51
C LEU A 34 11.04 -14.06 26.71
N GLN A 35 10.67 -15.11 27.45
CA GLN A 35 10.46 -16.48 27.00
C GLN A 35 8.96 -16.80 27.06
N ASN A 36 8.54 -17.70 26.16
CA ASN A 36 7.28 -18.46 26.09
C ASN A 36 6.09 -17.71 25.44
N ASP A 37 5.41 -18.22 24.41
CA ASP A 37 5.04 -19.62 24.18
C ASP A 37 5.25 -20.14 22.73
N SER A 38 5.51 -21.44 22.71
CA SER A 38 5.70 -22.38 21.60
C SER A 38 4.43 -22.62 20.76
N LEU A 39 4.60 -22.85 19.46
CA LEU A 39 3.90 -23.93 18.76
C LEU A 39 4.80 -24.48 17.63
N LEU A 40 5.20 -25.74 17.85
CA LEU A 40 5.91 -26.65 16.96
C LEU A 40 5.22 -26.78 15.60
N PHE A 41 6.01 -26.88 14.53
CA PHE A 41 5.75 -27.85 13.46
C PHE A 41 7.05 -28.56 13.10
N ASP A 42 7.03 -29.88 13.28
CA ASP A 42 8.11 -30.82 12.98
C ASP A 42 8.40 -30.85 11.47
N ILE A 43 9.66 -30.61 11.10
CA ILE A 43 10.18 -30.93 9.77
C ILE A 43 10.74 -32.35 9.84
N LEU A 44 9.98 -33.30 9.29
CA LEU A 44 10.48 -34.63 8.96
C LEU A 44 11.55 -34.51 7.86
N SER A 45 12.69 -35.10 8.15
CA SER A 45 13.84 -35.30 7.28
C SER A 45 13.52 -36.17 6.05
N SER A 46 14.29 -35.91 4.99
CA SER A 46 14.59 -36.76 3.82
C SER A 46 13.77 -36.50 2.55
N SER A 47 14.36 -35.75 1.63
CA SER A 47 14.98 -36.34 0.44
C SER A 47 15.70 -35.25 -0.35
N THR A 48 16.93 -35.57 -0.72
CA THR A 48 17.81 -34.75 -1.56
C THR A 48 17.25 -34.65 -2.97
N THR A 49 16.86 -33.45 -3.39
CA THR A 49 16.85 -33.07 -4.82
C THR A 49 17.46 -31.69 -4.96
N THR A 50 18.72 -31.69 -5.37
CA THR A 50 19.46 -30.53 -5.85
C THR A 50 18.69 -29.93 -7.03
N THR A 51 17.97 -28.83 -6.80
CA THR A 51 17.41 -28.02 -7.90
C THR A 51 18.37 -26.87 -8.16
N THR A 52 19.11 -26.97 -9.26
CA THR A 52 20.03 -25.96 -9.75
C THR A 52 19.23 -24.76 -10.26
N THR A 53 19.21 -23.65 -9.51
CA THR A 53 18.65 -22.38 -10.00
C THR A 53 19.51 -21.89 -11.16
N THR A 54 18.99 -21.98 -12.39
CA THR A 54 19.71 -21.52 -13.58
C THR A 54 19.28 -20.09 -13.90
N MET A 55 20.07 -19.09 -13.52
CA MET A 55 19.87 -17.72 -14.02
C MET A 55 20.19 -17.68 -15.51
N ARG A 56 19.17 -17.75 -16.38
CA ARG A 56 19.35 -17.50 -17.82
C ARG A 56 19.27 -16.01 -18.11
N GLY A 57 20.42 -15.40 -18.42
CA GLY A 57 20.48 -14.10 -19.07
C GLY A 57 20.18 -14.26 -20.57
N ILE A 58 19.06 -13.72 -21.04
CA ILE A 58 18.77 -13.63 -22.47
C ILE A 58 19.55 -12.42 -23.02
N PHE A 59 20.52 -12.70 -23.90
CA PHE A 59 21.16 -11.71 -24.75
C PHE A 59 20.53 -11.80 -26.14
N ASP A 60 19.92 -10.72 -26.61
CA ASP A 60 19.82 -10.48 -28.05
C ASP A 60 20.01 -8.99 -28.36
N GLY A 61 20.56 -8.73 -29.54
CA GLY A 61 21.39 -7.57 -29.88
C GLY A 61 20.71 -6.24 -30.18
N ASP A 62 21.57 -5.22 -30.21
CA ASP A 62 21.45 -3.86 -30.75
C ASP A 62 20.47 -2.85 -30.13
N GLN A 63 21.02 -2.02 -29.22
CA GLN A 63 20.96 -0.53 -29.12
C GLN A 63 21.65 -0.08 -27.78
N PRO A 64 22.33 1.08 -27.70
CA PRO A 64 23.28 1.35 -26.62
C PRO A 64 22.66 1.88 -25.30
N ARG A 65 22.75 1.03 -24.27
CA ARG A 65 23.07 1.28 -22.84
C ARG A 65 22.33 2.39 -22.04
N VAL A 66 21.35 1.94 -21.23
CA VAL A 66 21.43 1.95 -19.75
C VAL A 66 20.79 0.64 -19.24
N ARG A 67 21.60 -0.35 -18.85
CA ARG A 67 21.11 -1.66 -18.39
C ARG A 67 20.80 -1.62 -16.89
N ARG A 68 19.52 -1.73 -16.51
CA ARG A 68 19.09 -2.11 -15.14
C ARG A 68 18.85 -3.62 -15.11
N ARG A 69 19.33 -4.32 -14.07
CA ARG A 69 18.90 -5.70 -13.78
C ARG A 69 17.45 -5.65 -13.29
N LEU A 70 16.51 -6.10 -14.11
CA LEU A 70 15.17 -6.47 -13.69
C LEU A 70 15.29 -7.90 -13.13
N PHE A 71 14.94 -8.09 -11.86
CA PHE A 71 14.77 -9.43 -11.31
C PHE A 71 13.34 -9.85 -11.66
N GLU A 72 13.21 -10.70 -12.67
CA GLU A 72 11.98 -11.47 -12.89
C GLU A 72 12.05 -12.68 -11.96
N VAL A 73 11.08 -12.79 -11.05
CA VAL A 73 10.96 -13.94 -10.15
C VAL A 73 9.89 -14.85 -10.74
N PHE A 74 10.31 -15.76 -11.61
CA PHE A 74 9.49 -16.87 -12.06
C PHE A 74 10.23 -18.16 -11.71
N SER A 75 9.56 -19.07 -11.00
CA SER A 75 9.97 -20.47 -11.04
C SER A 75 9.72 -21.00 -12.46
N ASP A 76 10.46 -22.04 -12.88
CA ASP A 76 10.20 -22.75 -14.14
C ASP A 76 8.77 -23.36 -14.20
N THR A 77 7.99 -23.27 -13.12
CA THR A 77 6.60 -23.72 -12.99
C THR A 77 5.56 -22.59 -13.09
N GLY A 78 5.97 -21.32 -13.22
CA GLY A 78 5.06 -20.18 -13.24
C GLY A 78 4.51 -19.77 -11.86
N GLU A 79 5.03 -20.35 -10.79
CA GLU A 79 4.73 -19.94 -9.41
C GLU A 79 5.67 -18.83 -8.95
N VAL A 80 5.14 -17.87 -8.19
CA VAL A 80 5.94 -16.82 -7.57
C VAL A 80 6.80 -17.46 -6.48
N ASP A 81 8.13 -17.38 -6.59
CA ASP A 81 9.03 -17.82 -5.52
C ASP A 81 8.81 -16.94 -4.27
N ASN A 82 8.08 -17.51 -3.31
CA ASN A 82 7.70 -16.87 -2.05
C ASN A 82 8.91 -16.38 -1.24
N SER A 83 10.09 -17.01 -1.38
CA SER A 83 11.29 -16.63 -0.64
C SER A 83 11.91 -15.33 -1.18
N ALA A 84 11.96 -15.18 -2.50
CA ALA A 84 12.40 -13.96 -3.16
C ALA A 84 11.40 -12.80 -2.95
N TYR A 85 10.10 -13.11 -2.94
CA TYR A 85 9.03 -12.16 -2.61
C TYR A 85 9.20 -11.53 -1.22
N LEU A 86 9.37 -12.39 -0.21
CA LEU A 86 9.55 -11.97 1.18
C LEU A 86 10.80 -11.10 1.35
N ASN A 87 11.92 -11.47 0.73
CA ASN A 87 13.18 -10.73 0.84
C ASN A 87 13.10 -9.32 0.23
N LEU A 88 12.49 -9.15 -0.95
CA LEU A 88 12.41 -7.83 -1.58
C LEU A 88 11.37 -6.92 -0.91
N THR A 89 10.20 -7.46 -0.57
CA THR A 89 9.17 -6.72 0.17
C THR A 89 9.70 -6.25 1.51
N HIS A 90 10.41 -7.12 2.23
CA HIS A 90 11.09 -6.77 3.48
C HIS A 90 12.17 -5.70 3.28
N THR A 91 12.93 -5.74 2.19
CA THR A 91 13.94 -4.70 1.87
C THR A 91 13.29 -3.34 1.60
N ILE A 92 12.18 -3.29 0.85
CA ILE A 92 11.43 -2.04 0.62
C ILE A 92 10.89 -1.51 1.97
N CYS A 93 10.35 -2.40 2.80
CA CYS A 93 9.89 -2.10 4.15
C CYS A 93 10.95 -1.47 5.04
N LEU A 94 12.09 -2.16 5.17
CA LEU A 94 13.18 -1.73 6.01
C LEU A 94 13.67 -0.36 5.58
N ASN A 95 13.70 -0.09 4.26
CA ASN A 95 14.04 1.25 3.78
C ASN A 95 12.96 2.30 4.11
N ILE A 96 11.67 1.97 4.05
CA ILE A 96 10.59 2.88 4.48
C ILE A 96 10.75 3.22 5.97
N ASN A 97 10.99 2.21 6.81
CA ASN A 97 11.14 2.35 8.27
C ASN A 97 12.49 3.00 8.68
N ASN A 98 13.54 2.82 7.89
CA ASN A 98 14.82 3.48 8.12
C ASN A 98 14.78 4.95 7.67
N LEU A 99 14.01 5.30 6.63
CA LEU A 99 13.82 6.70 6.25
C LEU A 99 12.94 7.46 7.23
N SER A 100 11.94 6.83 7.84
CA SER A 100 11.18 7.46 8.93
C SER A 100 12.04 7.71 10.19
N SER A 101 13.13 6.96 10.39
CA SER A 101 14.06 7.15 11.51
C SER A 101 15.30 8.01 11.21
N GLN A 102 15.76 8.08 9.95
CA GLN A 102 16.97 8.83 9.56
C GLN A 102 16.68 10.19 8.92
N SER A 103 15.47 10.43 8.42
CA SER A 103 15.15 11.73 7.85
C SER A 103 14.57 12.66 8.91
N ASN A 104 15.21 13.82 9.08
CA ASN A 104 14.55 15.03 9.59
C ASN A 104 13.47 15.53 8.60
N ASP A 105 13.25 14.85 7.47
CA ASP A 105 11.98 14.93 6.77
C ASP A 105 10.99 14.14 7.61
N PRO A 106 10.04 14.79 8.31
CA PRO A 106 8.98 14.03 8.92
C PRO A 106 8.37 13.17 7.81
N ILE A 107 7.87 11.96 8.13
CA ILE A 107 6.68 11.49 7.40
C ILE A 107 5.81 12.73 7.37
N VAL A 108 5.74 13.41 6.22
CA VAL A 108 5.13 14.74 6.21
C VAL A 108 3.68 14.41 6.53
N ILE A 109 3.33 14.61 7.80
CA ILE A 109 1.98 14.78 8.24
C ILE A 109 1.61 16.02 7.47
N ILE A 110 1.02 15.85 6.28
CA ILE A 110 0.54 16.97 5.49
C ILE A 110 -0.73 17.42 6.19
N GLN A 111 -0.55 17.99 7.38
CA GLN A 111 -1.55 18.82 7.98
C GLN A 111 -1.74 20.01 7.03
N PRO A 112 -2.98 20.38 6.71
CA PRO A 112 -3.28 21.71 6.21
C PRO A 112 -2.47 22.72 7.01
N LYS A 113 -1.82 23.68 6.31
CA LYS A 113 -0.88 24.68 6.87
C LYS A 113 -1.45 25.54 8.02
N ARG A 114 -2.67 25.28 8.50
CA ARG A 114 -3.42 26.17 9.38
C ARG A 114 -4.37 25.55 10.39
N SER A 115 -4.26 24.27 10.74
CA SER A 115 -5.08 23.78 11.86
C SER A 115 -4.31 22.89 12.81
N GLU A 116 -4.41 23.22 14.08
CA GLU A 116 -4.12 22.34 15.22
C GLU A 116 -5.10 21.15 15.31
N LYS A 117 -5.88 20.84 14.25
CA LYS A 117 -7.01 19.89 14.29
C LYS A 117 -6.79 18.55 13.60
N TYR A 118 -5.75 18.38 12.77
CA TYR A 118 -5.58 17.19 11.92
C TYR A 118 -4.41 16.31 12.34
N TYR A 119 -4.40 15.86 13.60
CA TYR A 119 -3.35 14.99 14.12
C TYR A 119 -3.23 13.70 13.31
N SER A 120 -2.00 13.21 13.17
CA SER A 120 -1.78 11.84 12.70
C SER A 120 -2.44 10.89 13.68
N ILE A 121 -3.08 9.86 13.15
CA ILE A 121 -3.60 8.78 13.94
C ILE A 121 -2.49 8.18 14.81
N PRO A 122 -2.68 8.01 16.14
CA PRO A 122 -1.64 7.59 17.07
C PRO A 122 -1.40 6.07 17.09
N TYR A 123 -2.10 5.30 16.25
CA TYR A 123 -1.94 3.85 16.16
C TYR A 123 -1.29 3.43 14.83
N ASP A 124 -0.65 2.27 14.87
CA ASP A 124 -0.06 1.61 13.71
C ASP A 124 -0.94 0.42 13.31
N TYR A 125 -1.09 0.21 12.00
CA TYR A 125 -1.75 -0.97 11.42
C TYR A 125 -1.13 -2.30 11.90
N THR A 126 0.13 -2.29 12.34
CA THR A 126 0.78 -3.44 13.01
C THR A 126 0.04 -3.91 14.26
N LEU A 127 -0.68 -3.02 14.95
CA LEU A 127 -1.40 -3.32 16.19
C LEU A 127 -2.73 -4.05 15.96
N TRP A 128 -3.20 -4.13 14.71
CA TRP A 128 -4.50 -4.71 14.38
C TRP A 128 -4.40 -6.24 14.34
N GLN A 129 -5.33 -6.90 15.04
CA GLN A 129 -5.48 -8.35 14.99
C GLN A 129 -6.00 -8.79 13.62
N THR A 130 -6.13 -10.10 13.38
CA THR A 130 -6.76 -10.63 12.18
C THR A 130 -7.95 -11.49 12.56
N SER A 131 -9.10 -11.23 11.93
CA SER A 131 -10.30 -12.06 12.08
C SER A 131 -10.15 -13.34 11.26
N TYR A 132 -10.78 -14.43 11.72
CA TYR A 132 -10.86 -15.67 10.96
C TYR A 132 -11.79 -15.51 9.74
N ASN A 133 -12.96 -14.90 9.93
CA ASN A 133 -13.98 -14.75 8.87
C ASN A 133 -13.65 -13.65 7.87
N LEU A 134 -12.92 -12.63 8.29
CA LEU A 134 -12.47 -11.52 7.43
C LEU A 134 -11.02 -11.17 7.77
N PRO A 135 -10.07 -12.01 7.33
CA PRO A 135 -8.66 -11.82 7.64
C PRO A 135 -8.10 -10.58 6.97
N ARG A 136 -7.02 -10.04 7.54
CA ARG A 136 -6.31 -8.94 6.90
C ARG A 136 -5.80 -9.39 5.54
N SER A 137 -6.07 -8.61 4.50
CA SER A 137 -5.63 -8.95 3.13
C SER A 137 -4.20 -8.51 2.85
N VAL A 138 -3.67 -7.57 3.63
CA VAL A 138 -2.29 -7.08 3.51
C VAL A 138 -1.54 -7.18 4.84
N THR A 139 -0.25 -7.48 4.74
CA THR A 139 0.70 -7.41 5.86
C THR A 139 0.95 -5.95 6.24
N PRO A 140 1.46 -5.66 7.45
CA PRO A 140 1.82 -4.30 7.83
C PRO A 140 2.86 -3.64 6.91
N CYS A 141 3.72 -4.47 6.32
CA CYS A 141 4.70 -4.00 5.38
C CYS A 141 4.07 -3.52 4.06
N GLU A 142 3.17 -4.33 3.52
CA GLU A 142 2.44 -4.01 2.29
C GLU A 142 1.55 -2.77 2.49
N HIS A 143 0.87 -2.67 3.63
CA HIS A 143 0.17 -1.46 4.06
C HIS A 143 1.09 -0.23 4.05
N SER A 144 2.28 -0.31 4.66
CA SER A 144 3.24 0.79 4.69
C SER A 144 3.67 1.23 3.29
N ILE A 145 3.85 0.29 2.37
CA ILE A 145 4.16 0.56 0.95
C ILE A 145 2.98 1.28 0.28
N MET A 146 1.75 0.81 0.49
CA MET A 146 0.52 1.42 -0.03
C MET A 146 0.36 2.87 0.47
N MET A 147 0.50 3.10 1.77
CA MET A 147 0.42 4.45 2.35
C MET A 147 1.52 5.38 1.83
N LYS A 148 2.75 4.87 1.66
CA LYS A 148 3.86 5.65 1.08
C LYS A 148 3.58 6.03 -0.37
N LEU A 149 3.04 5.12 -1.16
CA LEU A 149 2.65 5.36 -2.55
C LEU A 149 1.56 6.44 -2.61
N LEU A 150 0.53 6.33 -1.77
CA LEU A 150 -0.56 7.29 -1.68
C LEU A 150 -0.10 8.68 -1.23
N LEU A 151 0.81 8.77 -0.26
CA LEU A 151 1.45 10.04 0.16
C LEU A 151 2.19 10.72 -1.00
N LEU A 152 2.94 9.96 -1.79
CA LEU A 152 3.68 10.52 -2.92
C LEU A 152 2.76 10.93 -4.07
N PHE A 153 1.67 10.17 -4.31
CA PHE A 153 0.62 10.55 -5.24
C PHE A 153 -0.10 11.84 -4.81
N ASP A 154 -0.48 11.96 -3.53
CA ASP A 154 -1.09 13.17 -2.96
C ASP A 154 -0.16 14.38 -3.11
N LYS A 155 1.12 14.25 -2.75
CA LYS A 155 2.14 15.30 -2.92
C LYS A 155 2.25 15.76 -4.38
N LEU A 156 2.20 14.81 -5.33
CA LEU A 156 2.20 15.12 -6.75
C LEU A 156 0.96 15.93 -7.12
N CYS A 157 -0.23 15.46 -6.76
CA CYS A 157 -1.50 16.12 -7.09
C CYS A 157 -1.56 17.53 -6.51
N ARG A 158 -1.25 17.73 -5.21
CA ARG A 158 -1.22 19.05 -4.57
C ARG A 158 -0.24 20.00 -5.24
N LYS A 159 0.98 19.54 -5.55
CA LYS A 159 2.00 20.35 -6.22
C LYS A 159 1.53 20.90 -7.56
N TYR A 160 0.74 20.13 -8.30
CA TYR A 160 0.22 20.51 -9.61
C TYR A 160 -1.24 20.98 -9.59
N LYS A 161 -1.80 21.21 -8.39
CA LYS A 161 -3.18 21.62 -8.13
C LYS A 161 -4.23 20.71 -8.79
N ILE A 162 -3.95 19.40 -8.88
CA ILE A 162 -4.85 18.39 -9.45
C ILE A 162 -5.77 17.89 -8.34
N GLN A 163 -7.08 17.96 -8.57
CA GLN A 163 -8.06 17.47 -7.61
C GLN A 163 -8.35 15.99 -7.88
N TYR A 164 -8.44 15.22 -6.80
CA TYR A 164 -8.88 13.83 -6.78
C TYR A 164 -9.66 13.61 -5.49
N MET A 165 -10.30 12.46 -5.33
CA MET A 165 -10.91 12.04 -4.07
C MET A 165 -10.81 10.53 -3.86
N MET A 166 -10.82 10.10 -2.61
CA MET A 166 -11.02 8.70 -2.24
C MET A 166 -12.44 8.26 -2.61
N ILE A 167 -12.57 7.04 -3.13
CA ILE A 167 -13.86 6.42 -3.44
C ILE A 167 -13.88 4.95 -3.00
N ASP A 168 -15.04 4.30 -3.15
CA ASP A 168 -15.25 2.87 -3.01
C ASP A 168 -14.62 2.28 -1.72
N GLY A 169 -13.84 1.20 -1.82
CA GLY A 169 -13.25 0.53 -0.65
C GLY A 169 -12.35 1.44 0.18
N THR A 170 -11.60 2.32 -0.47
CA THR A 170 -10.72 3.30 0.20
C THR A 170 -11.51 4.34 0.99
N LEU A 171 -12.58 4.89 0.39
CA LEU A 171 -13.44 5.83 1.10
C LEU A 171 -14.16 5.14 2.26
N LEU A 172 -14.60 3.90 2.08
CA LEU A 172 -15.26 3.14 3.14
C LEU A 172 -14.28 2.81 4.28
N GLY A 173 -13.03 2.49 3.98
CA GLY A 173 -11.99 2.37 4.99
C GLY A 173 -11.82 3.66 5.79
N SER A 174 -11.59 4.78 5.09
CA SER A 174 -11.50 6.11 5.73
C SER A 174 -12.74 6.44 6.54
N TYR A 175 -13.93 6.07 6.06
CA TYR A 175 -15.19 6.28 6.77
C TYR A 175 -15.23 5.42 8.03
N ARG A 176 -15.13 4.10 7.91
CA ARG A 176 -15.48 3.10 8.94
C ARG A 176 -14.32 2.78 9.89
N HIS A 177 -13.07 2.88 9.46
CA HIS A 177 -11.89 2.41 10.17
C HIS A 177 -10.81 3.48 10.38
N HIS A 178 -10.99 4.67 9.79
CA HIS A 178 -9.94 5.70 9.67
C HIS A 178 -8.63 5.17 9.03
N ASP A 179 -8.67 4.07 8.29
CA ASP A 179 -7.56 3.44 7.57
C ASP A 179 -8.14 2.56 6.45
N ILE A 180 -7.34 1.85 5.65
CA ILE A 180 -7.89 0.88 4.69
C ILE A 180 -8.74 -0.17 5.41
N ILE A 181 -9.74 -0.70 4.70
CA ILE A 181 -10.53 -1.82 5.23
C ILE A 181 -9.57 -3.00 5.46
N PRO A 182 -9.59 -3.67 6.63
CA PRO A 182 -8.59 -4.69 6.94
C PRO A 182 -8.48 -5.80 5.88
N TRP A 183 -9.60 -6.18 5.26
CA TRP A 183 -9.70 -7.23 4.25
C TRP A 183 -9.71 -6.73 2.80
N ASP A 184 -9.19 -5.53 2.56
CA ASP A 184 -9.03 -4.93 1.24
C ASP A 184 -7.54 -4.82 0.86
N ASP A 185 -7.22 -4.96 -0.43
CA ASP A 185 -5.83 -5.10 -0.91
C ASP A 185 -5.37 -4.07 -1.95
N ASP A 186 -6.18 -3.04 -2.21
CA ASP A 186 -5.85 -1.94 -3.11
C ASP A 186 -6.38 -0.58 -2.62
N ILE A 187 -6.19 0.46 -3.45
CA ILE A 187 -6.59 1.83 -3.17
C ILE A 187 -7.29 2.40 -4.38
N ASP A 188 -8.49 2.96 -4.21
CA ASP A 188 -9.32 3.54 -5.27
C ASP A 188 -9.43 5.05 -5.13
N LEU A 189 -9.06 5.75 -6.20
CA LEU A 189 -9.19 7.20 -6.33
C LEU A 189 -10.01 7.58 -7.56
N LEU A 190 -10.73 8.71 -7.48
CA LEU A 190 -11.51 9.28 -8.58
C LEU A 190 -10.99 10.68 -8.97
N MET A 191 -10.87 10.94 -10.27
CA MET A 191 -10.39 12.22 -10.82
C MET A 191 -11.19 12.68 -12.04
N SER A 192 -11.32 13.99 -12.24
CA SER A 192 -12.01 14.50 -13.44
C SER A 192 -11.25 14.11 -14.71
N VAL A 193 -11.96 13.68 -15.75
CA VAL A 193 -11.37 13.49 -17.09
C VAL A 193 -10.66 14.73 -17.63
N LYS A 194 -11.11 15.92 -17.21
CA LYS A 194 -10.51 17.20 -17.59
C LYS A 194 -9.06 17.33 -17.08
N ASP A 195 -8.73 16.61 -16.02
CA ASP A 195 -7.42 16.64 -15.37
C ASP A 195 -6.41 15.62 -15.90
N LYS A 196 -6.83 14.65 -16.73
CA LYS A 196 -5.95 13.64 -17.36
C LYS A 196 -4.69 14.25 -17.97
N ARG A 197 -4.84 15.31 -18.78
CA ARG A 197 -3.71 16.00 -19.44
C ARG A 197 -2.79 16.69 -18.45
N ARG A 198 -3.31 17.21 -17.34
CA ARG A 198 -2.51 17.87 -16.30
C ARG A 198 -1.75 16.83 -15.48
N LEU A 199 -2.39 15.72 -15.13
CA LEU A 199 -1.77 14.57 -14.48
C LEU A 199 -0.63 13.99 -15.31
N ASN A 200 -0.84 13.71 -16.60
CA ASN A 200 0.20 13.17 -17.47
C ASN A 200 1.43 14.08 -17.56
N ARG A 201 1.23 15.40 -17.64
CA ARG A 201 2.33 16.38 -17.61
C ARG A 201 3.02 16.41 -16.24
N ALA A 202 2.27 16.31 -15.15
CA ALA A 202 2.81 16.28 -13.79
C ALA A 202 3.71 15.06 -13.57
N ILE A 203 3.24 13.87 -13.97
CA ILE A 203 3.98 12.61 -13.89
C ILE A 203 5.25 12.69 -14.74
N HIS A 204 5.14 13.11 -16.00
CA HIS A 204 6.30 13.21 -16.89
C HIS A 204 7.39 14.15 -16.33
N LYS A 205 6.99 15.32 -15.80
CA LYS A 205 7.91 16.25 -15.14
C LYS A 205 8.54 15.66 -13.88
N HIS A 206 7.79 14.88 -13.10
CA HIS A 206 8.29 14.22 -11.90
C HIS A 206 9.30 13.13 -12.24
N LEU A 207 8.97 12.25 -13.19
CA LEU A 207 9.83 11.18 -13.68
C LEU A 207 11.17 11.72 -14.22
N ILE A 208 11.15 12.74 -15.07
CA ILE A 208 12.40 13.36 -15.59
C ILE A 208 13.30 13.86 -14.46
N ARG A 209 12.71 14.45 -13.41
CA ARG A 209 13.49 14.93 -12.25
C ARG A 209 14.02 13.77 -11.42
N SER A 210 13.26 12.70 -11.28
CA SER A 210 13.63 11.54 -10.47
C SER A 210 14.70 10.67 -11.14
N HIS A 211 14.66 10.50 -12.47
CA HIS A 211 15.69 9.76 -13.21
C HIS A 211 17.10 10.38 -13.09
N LYS A 212 17.21 11.67 -12.75
CA LYS A 212 18.49 12.32 -12.44
C LYS A 212 19.06 11.91 -11.08
N LYS A 213 18.24 11.32 -10.20
CA LYS A 213 18.65 10.70 -8.93
C LYS A 213 18.65 9.18 -9.11
N THR A 214 19.78 8.65 -9.56
CA THR A 214 19.96 7.21 -9.71
C THR A 214 19.84 6.53 -8.33
N ASN A 215 18.91 5.59 -8.17
CA ASN A 215 18.65 4.73 -6.99
C ASN A 215 17.48 5.08 -6.06
N ASP A 216 16.53 5.92 -6.48
CA ASP A 216 15.30 6.06 -5.68
C ASP A 216 14.38 4.84 -5.86
N ILE A 217 14.27 4.00 -4.82
CA ILE A 217 13.34 2.87 -4.80
C ILE A 217 11.87 3.32 -4.80
N TYR A 218 11.60 4.61 -4.52
CA TYR A 218 10.25 5.20 -4.54
C TYR A 218 9.88 5.85 -5.87
N ASN A 219 10.57 5.49 -6.95
CA ASN A 219 10.18 5.90 -8.30
C ASN A 219 8.79 5.33 -8.63
N ILE A 220 7.79 6.21 -8.77
CA ILE A 220 6.44 5.83 -9.18
C ILE A 220 6.43 5.58 -10.69
N GLU A 221 5.96 4.40 -11.08
CA GLU A 221 5.52 4.09 -12.43
C GLU A 221 4.00 4.08 -12.50
N TYR A 222 3.45 4.16 -13.70
CA TYR A 222 2.03 3.98 -13.91
C TYR A 222 1.75 3.19 -15.16
N PHE A 223 0.74 2.33 -15.06
CA PHE A 223 0.14 1.64 -16.18
C PHE A 223 -1.15 2.35 -16.56
N ARG A 224 -1.35 2.55 -17.86
CA ARG A 224 -2.55 3.15 -18.43
C ARG A 224 -3.24 2.10 -19.28
N ARG A 225 -4.53 1.84 -19.04
CA ARG A 225 -5.34 0.95 -19.88
C ARG A 225 -6.59 1.64 -20.37
N TRP A 226 -6.83 1.45 -21.66
CA TRP A 226 -8.14 1.62 -22.27
C TRP A 226 -8.78 0.23 -22.35
N ASP A 227 -9.92 0.07 -21.71
CA ASP A 227 -10.82 -1.07 -21.88
C ASP A 227 -11.83 -0.69 -22.98
N PRO A 228 -11.69 -1.25 -24.19
CA PRO A 228 -12.56 -0.88 -25.31
C PRO A 228 -13.99 -1.35 -25.13
N GLU A 229 -14.23 -2.43 -24.39
CA GLU A 229 -15.57 -2.99 -24.19
C GLU A 229 -16.36 -2.12 -23.23
N LYS A 230 -15.71 -1.66 -22.16
CA LYS A 230 -16.32 -0.77 -21.16
C LYS A 230 -16.22 0.71 -21.54
N LEU A 231 -15.53 1.03 -22.64
CA LEU A 231 -15.08 2.38 -23.00
C LEU A 231 -14.43 3.08 -21.79
N PHE A 232 -13.65 2.34 -21.01
CA PHE A 232 -13.23 2.74 -19.68
C PHE A 232 -11.72 2.92 -19.65
N GLU A 233 -11.26 4.08 -19.20
CA GLU A 233 -9.85 4.36 -19.01
C GLU A 233 -9.54 4.39 -17.52
N TYR A 234 -8.48 3.69 -17.11
CA TYR A 234 -8.01 3.72 -15.73
C TYR A 234 -6.50 3.60 -15.66
N TYR A 235 -5.94 4.14 -14.58
CA TYR A 235 -4.51 4.19 -14.35
C TYR A 235 -4.20 3.41 -13.08
N LYS A 236 -3.13 2.61 -13.10
CA LYS A 236 -2.58 1.93 -11.93
C LYS A 236 -1.21 2.51 -11.62
N PHE A 237 -1.04 3.14 -10.47
CA PHE A 237 0.24 3.67 -10.00
C PHE A 237 0.89 2.67 -9.07
N TYR A 238 2.20 2.44 -9.19
CA TYR A 238 2.95 1.52 -8.33
C TYR A 238 4.42 1.93 -8.29
N PHE A 239 5.19 1.44 -7.33
CA PHE A 239 6.63 1.67 -7.35
C PHE A 239 7.30 0.80 -8.42
N LEU A 240 8.30 1.36 -9.08
CA LEU A 240 9.16 0.61 -10.00
C LEU A 240 9.81 -0.59 -9.29
N SER A 241 10.12 -0.48 -8.01
CA SER A 241 10.66 -1.57 -7.20
C SER A 241 9.60 -2.60 -6.77
N SER A 242 8.31 -2.33 -6.96
CA SER A 242 7.25 -3.29 -6.62
C SER A 242 7.40 -4.60 -7.39
N LEU A 243 6.88 -5.66 -6.80
CA LEU A 243 6.92 -6.99 -7.38
C LEU A 243 5.78 -7.18 -8.38
N LYS A 244 6.06 -7.97 -9.40
CA LYS A 244 5.08 -8.42 -10.37
C LYS A 244 4.63 -9.82 -9.96
N LEU A 245 3.45 -9.92 -9.35
CA LEU A 245 2.89 -11.16 -8.80
C LEU A 245 1.91 -11.86 -9.74
N SER A 246 1.62 -11.24 -10.88
CA SER A 246 0.70 -11.76 -11.87
C SER A 246 1.26 -11.56 -13.27
N THR A 247 0.60 -12.16 -14.26
CA THR A 247 0.95 -12.00 -15.68
C THR A 247 0.62 -10.61 -16.23
N ASN A 248 -0.13 -9.81 -15.48
CA ASN A 248 -0.53 -8.46 -15.87
C ASN A 248 0.65 -7.51 -16.08
N LYS A 249 0.40 -6.39 -16.77
CA LYS A 249 1.45 -5.42 -17.10
C LYS A 249 1.84 -4.51 -15.92
N TRP A 250 1.04 -4.49 -14.86
CA TRP A 250 1.27 -3.69 -13.66
C TRP A 250 1.85 -4.52 -12.52
N LYS A 251 2.23 -3.84 -11.44
CA LYS A 251 2.83 -4.41 -10.23
C LYS A 251 1.95 -4.09 -9.02
N TRP A 252 2.06 -4.89 -7.97
CA TRP A 252 1.34 -4.71 -6.71
C TRP A 252 2.34 -4.47 -5.56
N PRO A 253 2.02 -3.66 -4.53
CA PRO A 253 0.80 -2.86 -4.36
C PRO A 253 0.67 -1.69 -5.34
N PHE A 254 -0.57 -1.29 -5.61
CA PHE A 254 -0.88 -0.18 -6.51
C PHE A 254 -1.98 0.75 -5.96
N VAL A 255 -2.10 1.93 -6.57
CA VAL A 255 -3.25 2.83 -6.46
C VAL A 255 -3.98 2.83 -7.79
N ASP A 256 -5.25 2.44 -7.79
CA ASP A 256 -6.17 2.62 -8.90
C ASP A 256 -6.66 4.06 -8.97
N LEU A 257 -6.65 4.59 -10.19
CA LEU A 257 -7.20 5.89 -10.51
C LEU A 257 -8.21 5.74 -11.63
N ILE A 258 -9.46 5.96 -11.25
CA ILE A 258 -10.62 5.99 -12.12
C ILE A 258 -10.93 7.44 -12.47
N PHE A 259 -11.58 7.66 -13.61
CA PHE A 259 -11.99 8.99 -14.03
C PHE A 259 -13.50 9.18 -14.00
N TYR A 260 -13.94 10.42 -13.83
CA TYR A 260 -15.35 10.79 -13.92
C TYR A 260 -15.60 11.89 -14.96
N HIS A 261 -16.76 11.79 -15.60
CA HIS A 261 -17.39 12.87 -16.36
C HIS A 261 -18.40 13.57 -15.47
N GLU A 262 -18.74 14.80 -15.84
CA GLU A 262 -19.70 15.59 -15.06
C GLU A 262 -20.52 16.50 -15.97
N ASN A 263 -21.74 16.77 -15.52
CA ASN A 263 -22.56 17.87 -16.01
C ASN A 263 -22.72 18.93 -14.90
N ARG A 264 -23.72 19.81 -15.04
CA ARG A 264 -23.97 20.88 -14.05
C ARG A 264 -24.27 20.35 -12.65
N THR A 265 -24.87 19.17 -12.54
CA THR A 265 -25.52 18.66 -11.32
C THR A 265 -25.01 17.30 -10.86
N HIS A 266 -24.48 16.48 -11.77
CA HIS A 266 -24.09 15.11 -11.50
C HIS A 266 -22.69 14.82 -12.05
N LEU A 267 -22.05 13.81 -11.48
CA LEU A 267 -20.87 13.15 -12.03
C LEU A 267 -21.14 11.64 -12.17
N TRP A 268 -20.39 10.97 -13.05
CA TRP A 268 -20.46 9.51 -13.21
C TRP A 268 -19.08 8.98 -13.59
N HIS A 269 -18.78 7.76 -13.17
CA HIS A 269 -17.52 7.08 -13.48
C HIS A 269 -17.41 6.87 -15.00
N GLU A 270 -16.20 6.82 -15.55
CA GLU A 270 -15.90 6.77 -16.98
C GLU A 270 -16.85 5.81 -17.73
N ASN A 271 -17.84 6.35 -18.44
CA ASN A 271 -18.87 5.61 -19.18
C ASN A 271 -19.72 4.60 -18.36
N ASN A 272 -19.73 4.70 -17.04
CA ASN A 272 -20.62 3.95 -16.17
C ASN A 272 -21.66 4.86 -15.51
N PHE A 273 -22.80 5.02 -16.20
CA PHE A 273 -23.94 5.81 -15.70
C PHE A 273 -24.65 5.17 -14.50
N GLN A 274 -24.39 3.90 -14.19
CA GLN A 274 -24.95 3.26 -12.99
C GLN A 274 -24.39 3.89 -11.71
N PHE A 275 -23.19 4.47 -11.76
CA PHE A 275 -22.54 5.15 -10.65
C PHE A 275 -22.63 6.67 -10.82
N THR A 276 -23.86 7.15 -11.07
CA THR A 276 -24.14 8.58 -11.17
C THR A 276 -24.40 9.15 -9.79
N VAL A 277 -23.65 10.18 -9.40
CA VAL A 277 -23.72 10.83 -8.09
C VAL A 277 -24.01 12.31 -8.24
N GLN A 278 -24.87 12.86 -7.38
CA GLN A 278 -25.10 14.30 -7.34
C GLN A 278 -23.86 15.04 -6.85
N LYS A 279 -23.45 16.09 -7.56
CA LYS A 279 -22.30 16.92 -7.19
C LYS A 279 -22.43 17.54 -5.82
N LEU A 280 -23.66 17.76 -5.34
CA LEU A 280 -23.93 18.28 -4.01
C LEU A 280 -23.60 17.26 -2.91
N HIS A 281 -23.46 15.96 -3.19
CA HIS A 281 -22.99 14.98 -2.19
C HIS A 281 -21.45 14.89 -2.18
N ILE A 282 -20.82 15.37 -3.26
CA ILE A 282 -19.38 15.27 -3.47
C ILE A 282 -18.67 16.55 -3.02
N PHE A 283 -19.13 17.70 -3.50
CA PHE A 283 -18.42 18.98 -3.42
C PHE A 283 -19.07 19.99 -2.47
N PRO A 284 -18.27 20.83 -1.78
CA PRO A 284 -16.80 20.84 -1.76
C PRO A 284 -16.22 19.55 -1.16
N LEU A 285 -15.02 19.16 -1.57
CA LEU A 285 -14.37 17.98 -0.97
C LEU A 285 -14.02 18.29 0.49
N THR A 286 -14.12 17.28 1.35
CA THR A 286 -13.65 17.33 2.74
C THR A 286 -12.34 16.57 2.87
N LEU A 287 -11.58 16.83 3.94
CA LEU A 287 -10.44 15.98 4.29
C LEU A 287 -10.87 14.95 5.32
N ARG A 288 -10.55 13.68 5.06
CA ARG A 288 -10.82 12.57 5.97
C ARG A 288 -9.55 11.78 6.27
N PRO A 289 -9.44 11.18 7.47
CA PRO A 289 -8.27 10.39 7.83
C PRO A 289 -8.24 9.05 7.10
N LEU A 290 -7.06 8.61 6.68
CA LEU A 290 -6.77 7.28 6.16
C LEU A 290 -5.35 6.90 6.63
N GLY A 291 -5.27 6.12 7.70
CA GLY A 291 -4.04 5.87 8.43
C GLY A 291 -3.41 7.18 8.89
N HIS A 292 -2.15 7.41 8.57
CA HIS A 292 -1.46 8.66 8.92
C HIS A 292 -1.72 9.84 7.96
N LEU A 293 -2.58 9.67 6.95
CA LEU A 293 -2.86 10.68 5.92
C LEU A 293 -4.21 11.35 6.12
N TRP A 294 -4.33 12.60 5.66
CA TRP A 294 -5.58 13.34 5.56
C TRP A 294 -5.84 13.68 4.10
N LEU A 295 -6.78 12.97 3.49
CA LEU A 295 -6.96 12.93 2.04
C LEU A 295 -8.33 13.48 1.61
N PRO A 296 -8.44 14.04 0.39
CA PRO A 296 -9.73 14.52 -0.11
C PRO A 296 -10.75 13.39 -0.25
N ALA A 297 -11.98 13.64 0.18
CA ALA A 297 -13.13 12.74 0.11
C ALA A 297 -14.40 13.53 -0.24
N PRO A 298 -15.45 12.85 -0.75
CA PRO A 298 -16.79 13.43 -0.85
C PRO A 298 -17.23 14.07 0.47
N GLN A 299 -17.95 15.20 0.44
CA GLN A 299 -18.48 15.79 1.69
C GLN A 299 -19.51 14.92 2.40
N SER A 300 -20.26 14.10 1.65
CA SER A 300 -21.17 13.13 2.21
C SER A 300 -20.81 11.72 1.71
N PRO A 301 -19.95 10.98 2.45
CA PRO A 301 -19.60 9.61 2.10
C PRO A 301 -20.81 8.68 2.02
N LEU A 302 -21.78 8.82 2.94
CA LEU A 302 -23.01 7.99 2.94
C LEU A 302 -23.83 8.19 1.67
N ASP A 303 -24.09 9.45 1.29
CA ASP A 303 -24.85 9.73 0.06
C ASP A 303 -24.08 9.26 -1.20
N TYR A 304 -22.74 9.29 -1.17
CA TYR A 304 -21.90 8.69 -2.22
C TYR A 304 -22.14 7.18 -2.29
N PHE A 305 -22.01 6.47 -1.18
CA PHE A 305 -22.19 5.02 -1.11
C PHE A 305 -23.59 4.58 -1.58
N GLU A 306 -24.64 5.27 -1.12
CA GLU A 306 -26.01 5.03 -1.58
C GLU A 306 -26.16 5.24 -3.09
N SER A 307 -25.56 6.30 -3.63
CA SER A 307 -25.61 6.61 -5.07
C SER A 307 -24.93 5.54 -5.93
N VAL A 308 -23.88 4.89 -5.42
CA VAL A 308 -23.18 3.79 -6.12
C VAL A 308 -23.68 2.40 -5.72
N LYS A 309 -24.82 2.33 -4.99
CA LYS A 309 -25.45 1.08 -4.51
C LYS A 309 -24.57 0.27 -3.55
N TYR A 310 -23.66 0.92 -2.85
CA TYR A 310 -22.95 0.35 -1.72
C TYR A 310 -23.80 0.57 -0.46
N LEU A 311 -24.68 -0.38 -0.16
CA LEU A 311 -25.66 -0.27 0.92
C LEU A 311 -25.14 -0.92 2.22
N ASN A 312 -25.80 -0.62 3.34
CA ASN A 312 -25.54 -1.22 4.66
C ASN A 312 -24.07 -1.09 5.14
N VAL A 313 -23.41 0.00 4.78
CA VAL A 313 -21.97 0.21 5.02
C VAL A 313 -21.59 0.38 6.49
N ASP A 314 -22.51 0.39 7.44
CA ASP A 314 -22.18 0.33 8.87
C ASP A 314 -22.58 -1.01 9.52
N GLN A 315 -23.42 -1.79 8.85
CA GLN A 315 -24.01 -3.05 9.37
C GLN A 315 -23.34 -4.28 8.77
N GLU A 316 -22.98 -4.23 7.49
CA GLU A 316 -22.47 -5.37 6.73
C GLU A 316 -20.99 -5.18 6.39
N CYS A 317 -20.19 -6.12 6.87
CA CYS A 317 -18.76 -6.19 6.60
C CYS A 317 -18.54 -7.29 5.58
N PHE A 318 -18.14 -6.91 4.37
CA PHE A 318 -18.08 -7.77 3.20
C PHE A 318 -16.72 -7.65 2.52
N SER A 319 -16.13 -8.79 2.13
CA SER A 319 -14.96 -8.84 1.25
C SER A 319 -15.37 -9.08 -0.19
N GLN A 320 -14.73 -8.38 -1.13
CA GLN A 320 -14.92 -8.60 -2.56
C GLN A 320 -14.41 -9.99 -2.98
N ASN A 321 -14.86 -10.47 -4.15
CA ASN A 321 -14.48 -11.77 -4.71
C ASN A 321 -13.22 -11.75 -5.57
N TRP A 322 -12.46 -10.65 -5.57
CA TRP A 322 -11.21 -10.51 -6.31
C TRP A 322 -10.06 -10.22 -5.36
N SER A 323 -8.90 -10.85 -5.59
CA SER A 323 -7.63 -10.43 -4.99
C SER A 323 -6.82 -9.67 -6.01
N HIS A 324 -6.57 -8.40 -5.77
CA HIS A 324 -5.70 -7.56 -6.59
C HIS A 324 -4.22 -7.93 -6.44
N LYS A 325 -3.83 -8.44 -5.27
CA LYS A 325 -2.47 -8.91 -5.03
C LYS A 325 -2.06 -10.03 -5.99
N TYR A 326 -2.94 -11.00 -6.19
CA TYR A 326 -2.69 -12.18 -7.03
C TYR A 326 -3.39 -12.13 -8.39
N GLU A 327 -4.26 -11.13 -8.61
CA GLU A 327 -5.07 -10.97 -9.83
C GLU A 327 -5.89 -12.23 -10.16
N GLN A 328 -6.59 -12.74 -9.15
CA GLN A 328 -7.42 -13.95 -9.25
C GLN A 328 -8.66 -13.85 -8.36
N LEU A 329 -9.65 -14.73 -8.63
CA LEU A 329 -10.83 -14.87 -7.80
C LEU A 329 -10.45 -15.37 -6.39
N LYS A 330 -11.13 -14.82 -5.39
CA LYS A 330 -11.10 -15.30 -4.00
C LYS A 330 -12.52 -15.52 -3.49
N GLU A 331 -12.66 -16.35 -2.47
CA GLU A 331 -13.94 -16.49 -1.77
C GLU A 331 -14.30 -15.16 -1.11
N ASN A 332 -15.54 -14.73 -1.31
CA ASN A 332 -16.10 -13.60 -0.58
C ASN A 332 -16.60 -14.07 0.79
N SER A 333 -16.67 -13.14 1.73
CA SER A 333 -17.20 -13.39 3.06
C SER A 333 -18.00 -12.19 3.53
N MET A 334 -19.10 -12.45 4.22
CA MET A 334 -19.97 -11.43 4.78
C MET A 334 -20.27 -11.77 6.23
N VAL A 335 -20.08 -10.80 7.13
CA VAL A 335 -20.47 -10.90 8.53
C VAL A 335 -21.09 -9.59 8.98
N ALA A 336 -21.90 -9.63 10.04
CA ALA A 336 -22.33 -8.41 10.71
C ALA A 336 -21.09 -7.69 11.28
N CYS A 337 -20.95 -6.39 11.00
CA CYS A 337 -19.79 -5.60 11.41
C CYS A 337 -19.60 -5.57 12.94
N ASP A 338 -20.68 -5.66 13.72
CA ASP A 338 -20.61 -5.73 15.18
C ASP A 338 -19.77 -6.91 15.69
N THR A 339 -19.73 -8.01 14.95
CA THR A 339 -18.91 -9.17 15.31
C THR A 339 -17.42 -8.91 15.17
N LEU A 340 -17.01 -7.80 14.53
CA LEU A 340 -15.61 -7.46 14.29
C LEU A 340 -15.10 -6.32 15.18
N LYS A 341 -15.97 -5.61 15.90
CA LYS A 341 -15.60 -4.44 16.73
C LYS A 341 -14.63 -4.74 17.88
N HIS A 342 -14.48 -6.02 18.22
CA HIS A 342 -13.53 -6.48 19.22
C HIS A 342 -12.14 -6.85 18.64
N ILE A 343 -12.04 -6.96 17.31
CA ILE A 343 -10.84 -7.35 16.57
C ILE A 343 -10.24 -6.15 15.84
N TYR A 344 -11.09 -5.40 15.13
CA TYR A 344 -10.71 -4.24 14.34
C TYR A 344 -11.32 -2.97 14.92
N PRO A 345 -10.66 -1.81 14.75
CA PRO A 345 -11.22 -0.55 15.20
C PRO A 345 -12.34 -0.08 14.26
N PHE A 346 -13.39 0.51 14.83
CA PHE A 346 -14.53 1.06 14.11
C PHE A 346 -14.84 2.48 14.57
N VAL A 347 -15.31 3.30 13.63
CA VAL A 347 -15.68 4.69 13.88
C VAL A 347 -17.11 4.77 14.40
N GLU A 348 -17.29 5.45 15.53
CA GLU A 348 -18.57 5.98 16.00
C GLU A 348 -18.59 7.50 15.80
N ARG A 349 -19.77 8.03 15.46
CA ARG A 349 -19.93 9.41 15.01
C ARG A 349 -20.93 10.16 15.87
N ASN A 350 -20.55 11.35 16.27
CA ASN A 350 -21.44 12.35 16.85
C ASN A 350 -21.39 13.60 15.98
N CYS A 351 -22.37 13.72 15.06
CA CYS A 351 -22.40 14.79 14.09
C CYS A 351 -23.35 15.92 14.49
N THR A 352 -22.88 17.15 14.27
CA THR A 352 -23.68 18.38 14.30
C THR A 352 -23.85 18.92 12.89
N LYS A 353 -24.57 20.04 12.74
CA LYS A 353 -24.69 20.73 11.44
C LYS A 353 -23.35 21.25 10.90
N VAL A 354 -22.37 21.53 11.77
CA VAL A 354 -21.13 22.23 11.41
C VAL A 354 -19.92 21.30 11.37
N SER A 355 -19.90 20.28 12.21
CA SER A 355 -18.81 19.30 12.25
C SER A 355 -19.32 17.94 12.71
N CYS A 356 -18.57 16.91 12.34
CA CYS A 356 -18.74 15.58 12.90
C CYS A 356 -17.52 15.17 13.71
N GLN A 357 -17.74 14.86 14.98
CA GLN A 357 -16.73 14.22 15.81
C GLN A 357 -16.80 12.71 15.55
N GLU A 358 -15.72 12.16 15.02
CA GLU A 358 -15.56 10.74 14.74
C GLU A 358 -14.60 10.15 15.75
N SER A 359 -15.09 9.28 16.63
CA SER A 359 -14.28 8.53 17.58
C SER A 359 -14.01 7.15 17.01
N LEU A 360 -12.74 6.77 16.88
CA LEU A 360 -12.35 5.42 16.52
C LEU A 360 -12.23 4.58 17.79
N LEU A 361 -12.95 3.46 17.85
CA LEU A 361 -13.00 2.59 19.01
C LEU A 361 -12.47 1.21 18.69
N LEU A 362 -11.74 0.62 19.63
CA LEU A 362 -11.37 -0.78 19.65
C LEU A 362 -11.72 -1.34 21.03
N ASN A 363 -12.51 -2.42 21.08
CA ASN A 363 -12.99 -2.99 22.35
C ASN A 363 -13.70 -1.95 23.24
N GLY A 364 -14.50 -1.06 22.64
CA GLY A 364 -15.23 0.00 23.33
C GLY A 364 -14.36 1.12 23.90
N LYS A 365 -13.03 1.10 23.67
CA LYS A 365 -12.11 2.15 24.09
C LYS A 365 -11.81 3.07 22.92
N VAL A 366 -11.88 4.38 23.16
CA VAL A 366 -11.50 5.38 22.16
C VAL A 366 -9.99 5.31 21.93
N VAL A 367 -9.60 5.01 20.71
CA VAL A 367 -8.21 4.96 20.23
C VAL A 367 -7.78 6.32 19.66
N HIS A 368 -8.68 6.96 18.92
CA HIS A 368 -8.44 8.24 18.27
C HIS A 368 -9.74 9.02 18.12
N VAL A 369 -9.65 10.35 18.08
CA VAL A 369 -10.78 11.23 17.76
C VAL A 369 -10.37 12.16 16.63
N ALA A 370 -11.13 12.13 15.55
CA ALA A 370 -11.02 13.01 14.40
C ALA A 370 -12.20 13.98 14.38
N ILE A 371 -11.95 15.26 14.05
CA ILE A 371 -13.01 16.24 13.83
C ILE A 371 -13.08 16.50 12.33
N ILE A 372 -14.17 16.07 11.70
CA ILE A 372 -14.46 16.31 10.30
C ILE A 372 -15.31 17.58 10.20
N GLU A 373 -14.79 18.61 9.55
CA GLU A 373 -15.54 19.85 9.34
C GLU A 373 -16.51 19.65 8.16
N ASN A 374 -17.81 19.90 8.40
CA ASN A 374 -18.78 19.94 7.33
C ASN A 374 -18.62 21.30 6.67
N VAL A 375 -18.00 21.34 5.50
CA VAL A 375 -17.68 22.59 4.80
C VAL A 375 -18.97 23.22 4.27
N ALA A 376 -19.70 23.89 5.15
CA ALA A 376 -20.78 24.81 4.78
C ALA A 376 -20.24 26.19 4.36
N GLU A 377 -18.93 26.46 4.53
CA GLU A 377 -18.35 27.76 4.17
C GLU A 377 -17.13 27.65 3.26
N LYS A 378 -17.31 28.28 2.10
CA LYS A 378 -16.37 28.55 1.00
C LYS A 378 -14.91 28.68 1.42
N GLU A 379 -14.07 27.78 0.93
CA GLU A 379 -12.77 28.17 0.38
C GLU A 379 -12.57 27.49 -0.98
N SER A 380 -12.67 28.31 -2.02
CA SER A 380 -12.18 28.00 -3.36
C SER A 380 -10.68 27.67 -3.27
N PHE A 381 -10.27 26.51 -3.76
CA PHE A 381 -8.88 26.27 -4.14
C PHE A 381 -8.49 27.28 -5.23
N ALA A 382 -7.95 28.43 -4.83
CA ALA A 382 -7.38 29.46 -5.70
C ALA A 382 -5.93 29.12 -6.12
#